data_AF-A0A1I8C3Q3-F1
#
_entry.id   AF-A0A1I8C3Q3-F1
#
_cell.length_a   1.000
_cell.length_b   1.000
_cell.length_c   1.000
_cell.angle_alpha   90.00
_cell.angle_beta   90.00
_cell.angle_gamma   90.00
#
_symmetry.space_group_name_H-M   'P 1'
#
loop_
_entity.id
_entity.type
_entity.pdbx_description
1 polymer ?
#
loop_
_entity_poly.entity_id
_entity_poly.type
_entity_poly.pdbx_seq_one_letter_code
_entity_poly.pdbx_strand_id
1 'polypeptide(L)'
;MLSQLFTCPICLDLLLLPTIIQCGHTFCKSCISDALTLNENCCLCRKKSHGHLISNSNLQAIIEHLLESGGSLNGISFDLYQQKKKESIEEMKLKNSARLVIFELLNESKDSCFELVQLRSLFTKHQSKLPPFTDKLLDAVRKEIFYNNGSYLSVKDVDDNIIVTRNNK
;
A
#
# COMPACT_ATOMS: atom_id res chain seq x y z
N MET A 1 9.53 3.22 28.67
CA MET A 1 8.21 2.56 28.72
C MET A 1 7.19 3.21 27.75
N LEU A 2 7.25 4.53 27.48
CA LEU A 2 6.35 5.22 26.51
C LEU A 2 6.62 4.91 25.02
N SER A 3 7.79 4.37 24.67
CA SER A 3 8.17 4.13 23.27
C SER A 3 7.23 3.17 22.52
N GLN A 4 6.69 2.16 23.21
CA GLN A 4 5.83 1.14 22.59
C GLN A 4 4.49 1.70 22.08
N LEU A 5 3.99 2.81 22.64
CA LEU A 5 2.73 3.43 22.23
C LEU A 5 2.81 4.09 20.86
N PHE A 6 4.03 4.46 20.42
CA PHE A 6 4.27 5.13 19.15
C PHE A 6 4.93 4.23 18.12
N THR A 7 5.24 2.97 18.46
CA THR A 7 5.88 2.01 17.57
C THR A 7 4.83 1.18 16.84
N CYS A 8 4.96 1.08 15.53
CA CYS A 8 4.16 0.20 14.71
C CYS A 8 4.52 -1.27 14.98
N PRO A 9 3.55 -2.14 15.34
CA PRO A 9 3.85 -3.55 15.61
C PRO A 9 4.26 -4.38 14.38
N ILE A 10 4.09 -3.84 13.17
CA ILE A 10 4.43 -4.54 11.92
C ILE A 10 5.86 -4.20 11.48
N CYS A 11 6.18 -2.92 11.28
CA CYS A 11 7.52 -2.50 10.84
C CYS A 11 8.49 -2.24 11.98
N LEU A 12 8.02 -2.25 13.24
CA LEU A 12 8.80 -1.99 14.46
C LEU A 12 9.45 -0.60 14.51
N ASP A 13 8.99 0.33 13.66
CA ASP A 13 9.43 1.72 13.58
C ASP A 13 8.34 2.67 14.13
N LEU A 14 8.67 3.96 14.29
CA LEU A 14 7.73 5.00 14.69
C LEU A 14 6.54 5.08 13.70
N LEU A 15 5.32 5.21 14.23
CA LEU A 15 4.09 5.21 13.45
C LEU A 15 4.07 6.34 12.42
N LEU A 16 3.98 5.97 11.14
CA LEU A 16 3.71 6.89 10.03
C LEU A 16 2.23 6.81 9.67
N LEU A 17 1.52 7.94 9.73
CA LEU A 17 0.09 8.01 9.44
C LEU A 17 -0.68 6.97 10.29
N PRO A 18 -0.61 7.05 11.62
CA PRO A 18 -1.17 6.06 12.52
C PRO A 18 -2.63 5.82 12.17
N THR A 19 -2.98 4.55 12.03
CA THR A 19 -4.29 4.09 11.55
C THR A 19 -4.82 3.04 12.50
N ILE A 20 -6.01 3.28 13.04
CA ILE A 20 -6.75 2.39 13.93
C ILE A 20 -7.63 1.47 13.09
N ILE A 21 -7.69 0.20 13.47
CA ILE A 21 -8.66 -0.76 12.95
C ILE A 21 -9.75 -1.08 13.99
N GLN A 22 -10.81 -1.77 13.58
CA GLN A 22 -12.01 -1.99 14.41
C GLN A 22 -11.74 -2.54 15.84
N CYS A 23 -10.67 -3.32 16.03
CA CYS A 23 -10.31 -3.85 17.34
C CYS A 23 -9.57 -2.85 18.26
N GLY A 24 -9.31 -1.62 17.81
CA GLY A 24 -8.63 -0.56 18.56
C GLY A 24 -7.10 -0.52 18.43
N HIS A 25 -6.48 -1.51 17.77
CA HIS A 25 -5.02 -1.49 17.57
C HIS A 25 -4.62 -0.51 16.47
N THR A 26 -3.45 0.12 16.64
CA THR A 26 -2.93 1.14 15.74
C THR A 26 -1.65 0.68 15.04
N PHE A 27 -1.52 1.01 13.77
CA PHE A 27 -0.39 0.65 12.90
C PHE A 27 -0.06 1.81 11.94
N CYS A 28 1.05 1.74 11.21
CA CYS A 28 1.23 2.61 10.05
C CYS A 28 0.15 2.32 9.00
N LYS A 29 -0.33 3.35 8.30
CA LYS A 29 -1.37 3.20 7.27
C LYS A 29 -1.01 2.18 6.20
N SER A 30 0.20 2.27 5.65
CA SER A 30 0.70 1.33 4.63
C SER A 30 0.78 -0.10 5.18
N CYS A 31 1.36 -0.29 6.36
CA CYS A 31 1.54 -1.60 6.97
C CYS A 31 0.21 -2.35 7.16
N ILE A 32 -0.81 -1.68 7.71
CA ILE A 32 -2.09 -2.36 7.98
C ILE A 32 -2.94 -2.53 6.73
N SER A 33 -2.86 -1.59 5.77
CA SER A 33 -3.47 -1.75 4.44
C SER A 33 -2.97 -3.03 3.75
N ASP A 34 -1.66 -3.27 3.84
CA ASP A 34 -1.00 -4.40 3.18
C ASP A 34 -1.32 -5.71 3.90
N ALA A 35 -1.24 -5.71 5.23
CA ALA A 35 -1.58 -6.88 6.03
C ALA A 35 -3.04 -7.34 5.82
N LEU A 36 -3.99 -6.41 5.78
CA LEU A 36 -5.41 -6.75 5.57
C LEU A 36 -5.72 -7.20 4.13
N THR A 37 -4.86 -6.90 3.16
CA THR A 37 -4.99 -7.44 1.79
C THR A 37 -4.73 -8.96 1.75
N LEU A 38 -3.90 -9.46 2.68
CA LEU A 38 -3.52 -10.87 2.78
C LEU A 38 -4.38 -11.64 3.78
N ASN A 39 -4.75 -10.99 4.89
CA ASN A 39 -5.52 -11.61 5.96
C ASN A 39 -6.38 -10.55 6.68
N GLU A 40 -7.70 -10.74 6.67
CA GLU A 40 -8.67 -9.80 7.26
C GLU A 40 -8.62 -9.72 8.80
N ASN A 41 -7.69 -10.41 9.45
CA ASN A 41 -7.53 -10.40 10.90
C ASN A 41 -6.44 -9.42 11.37
N CYS A 42 -6.67 -8.80 12.53
CA CYS A 42 -5.66 -7.99 13.20
C CYS A 42 -4.37 -8.79 13.46
N CYS A 43 -3.21 -8.23 13.11
CA CYS A 43 -1.91 -8.86 13.33
C CYS A 43 -1.57 -9.10 14.81
N LEU A 44 -2.19 -8.35 15.73
CA LEU A 44 -1.96 -8.46 17.17
C LEU A 44 -2.93 -9.41 17.86
N CYS A 45 -4.24 -9.16 17.75
CA CYS A 45 -5.25 -9.92 18.52
C CYS A 45 -6.06 -10.91 17.70
N ARG A 46 -5.79 -11.03 16.39
CA ARG A 46 -6.44 -11.96 15.46
C ARG A 46 -7.97 -11.77 15.29
N LYS A 47 -8.55 -10.72 15.88
CA LYS A 47 -9.95 -10.33 15.63
C LYS A 47 -10.12 -9.88 14.18
N LYS A 48 -11.22 -10.27 13.54
CA LYS A 48 -11.61 -9.81 12.21
C LYS A 48 -11.70 -8.28 12.18
N SER A 49 -11.16 -7.70 11.12
CA SER A 49 -11.23 -6.28 10.79
C SER A 49 -11.83 -6.18 9.40
N HIS A 50 -13.02 -5.60 9.28
CA HIS A 50 -13.76 -5.52 8.01
C HIS A 50 -13.20 -4.44 7.06
N GLY A 51 -11.87 -4.29 6.98
CA GLY A 51 -11.19 -3.35 6.08
C GLY A 51 -11.37 -1.86 6.40
N HIS A 52 -12.11 -1.48 7.45
CA HIS A 52 -12.27 -0.09 7.86
C HIS A 52 -11.02 0.45 8.55
N LEU A 53 -10.22 1.19 7.79
CA LEU A 53 -9.03 1.89 8.26
C LEU A 53 -9.41 3.32 8.69
N ILE A 54 -9.22 3.65 9.97
CA ILE A 54 -9.53 4.97 10.51
C ILE A 54 -8.21 5.67 10.87
N SER A 55 -7.92 6.79 10.21
CA SER A 55 -6.74 7.61 10.55
C SER A 55 -6.83 8.13 11.99
N ASN A 56 -5.77 8.00 12.76
CA ASN A 56 -5.63 8.55 14.11
C ASN A 56 -4.90 9.90 14.06
N SER A 57 -5.58 10.95 13.59
CA SER A 57 -4.98 12.28 13.46
C SER A 57 -4.49 12.86 14.80
N ASN A 58 -5.14 12.50 15.91
CA ASN A 58 -4.71 12.94 17.23
C ASN A 58 -3.35 12.33 17.62
N LEU A 59 -3.17 11.02 17.40
CA LEU A 59 -1.89 10.38 17.67
C LEU A 59 -0.78 10.89 16.73
N GLN A 60 -1.11 11.17 15.47
CA GLN A 60 -0.18 11.82 14.54
C GLN A 60 0.30 13.18 15.09
N ALA A 61 -0.61 14.04 15.53
CA ALA A 61 -0.28 15.35 16.08
C ALA A 61 0.54 15.25 17.37
N ILE A 62 0.24 14.27 18.24
CA ILE A 62 1.02 14.01 19.45
C ILE A 62 2.45 13.58 19.10
N ILE A 63 2.64 12.65 18.16
CA ILE A 63 3.97 12.21 17.70
C ILE A 63 4.77 13.41 17.17
N GLU A 64 4.15 14.23 16.31
CA GLU A 64 4.79 15.41 15.73
C GLU A 64 5.19 16.42 16.80
N HIS A 65 4.27 16.76 17.71
CA HIS A 65 4.54 17.72 18.77
C HIS A 65 5.66 17.26 19.73
N LEU A 66 5.70 15.96 20.07
CA LEU A 66 6.76 15.39 20.90
C LEU A 66 8.13 15.45 20.21
N LEU A 67 8.17 15.29 18.89
CA LEU A 67 9.39 15.41 18.09
C LEU A 67 9.83 16.88 17.95
N GLU A 68 8.88 17.81 17.77
CA GLU A 68 9.16 19.25 17.65
C GLU A 68 9.67 19.87 18.94
N SER A 69 9.15 19.44 20.10
CA SER A 69 9.47 20.00 21.41
C SER A 69 10.85 19.61 21.95
N GLY A 70 11.75 19.12 21.09
CA GLY A 70 13.11 18.73 21.44
C GLY A 70 13.26 17.29 21.95
N GLY A 71 12.20 16.48 21.88
CA GLY A 71 12.26 15.06 22.19
C GLY A 71 12.70 14.23 20.98
N SER A 72 13.65 13.30 21.18
CA SER A 72 13.81 12.19 20.23
C SER A 72 12.90 11.04 20.64
N LEU A 73 12.06 10.57 19.72
CA LEU A 73 11.31 9.33 19.89
C LEU A 73 12.07 8.21 19.16
N ASN A 74 12.51 7.20 19.91
CA ASN A 74 13.25 6.05 19.38
C ASN A 74 14.51 6.43 18.55
N GLY A 75 15.19 7.53 18.89
CA GLY A 75 16.36 8.00 18.15
C GLY A 75 16.05 8.71 16.84
N ILE A 76 14.77 8.96 16.53
CA ILE A 76 14.32 9.63 15.31
C ILE A 76 14.19 11.14 15.58
N SER A 77 14.66 11.96 14.64
CA SER A 77 14.47 13.41 14.64
C SER A 77 13.18 13.80 13.92
N PHE A 78 12.68 15.00 14.21
CA PHE A 78 11.50 15.55 13.51
C PHE A 78 11.66 15.56 11.98
N ASP A 79 12.81 16.01 11.47
CA ASP A 79 13.08 16.08 10.03
C ASP A 79 13.05 14.70 9.37
N LEU A 80 13.71 13.71 10.00
CA LEU A 80 13.72 12.34 9.51
C LEU A 80 12.31 11.74 9.50
N TYR A 81 11.50 12.05 10.53
CA TYR A 81 10.11 11.61 10.59
C TYR A 81 9.26 12.22 9.47
N GLN A 82 9.37 13.54 9.22
CA GLN A 82 8.63 14.20 8.14
C GLN A 82 9.05 13.68 6.76
N GLN A 83 10.34 13.42 6.55
CA GLN A 83 10.84 12.79 5.34
C GLN A 83 10.21 11.40 5.13
N LYS A 84 10.33 10.50 6.10
CA LYS A 84 9.73 9.16 6.04
C LYS A 84 8.22 9.20 5.79
N LYS A 85 7.52 10.13 6.45
CA LYS A 85 6.08 10.34 6.27
C LYS A 85 5.75 10.75 4.82
N LYS A 86 6.51 11.69 4.25
CA LYS A 86 6.34 12.12 2.86
C LYS A 86 6.59 10.97 1.88
N GLU A 87 7.68 10.24 2.04
CA GLU A 87 8.01 9.07 1.22
C GLU A 87 6.90 8.02 1.27
N SER A 88 6.39 7.71 2.47
CA SER A 88 5.27 6.78 2.64
C SER A 88 3.98 7.23 1.93
N ILE A 89 3.68 8.54 1.94
CA ILE A 89 2.53 9.10 1.21
C ILE A 89 2.72 8.95 -0.30
N GLU A 90 3.91 9.27 -0.81
CA GLU A 90 4.23 9.19 -2.24
C GLU A 90 4.18 7.74 -2.74
N GLU A 91 4.73 6.79 -1.98
CA GLU A 91 4.66 5.36 -2.27
C GLU A 91 3.22 4.86 -2.30
N MET A 92 2.38 5.23 -1.32
CA MET A 92 0.97 4.86 -1.32
C MET A 92 0.21 5.44 -2.50
N LYS A 93 0.50 6.69 -2.90
CA LYS A 93 -0.09 7.29 -4.11
C LYS A 93 0.30 6.51 -5.36
N LEU A 94 1.58 6.16 -5.49
CA LEU A 94 2.09 5.39 -6.62
C LEU A 94 1.45 4.00 -6.67
N LYS A 95 1.32 3.33 -5.52
CA LYS A 95 0.63 2.05 -5.36
C LYS A 95 -0.83 2.12 -5.80
N ASN A 96 -1.57 3.13 -5.36
CA ASN A 96 -2.97 3.31 -5.75
C ASN A 96 -3.11 3.59 -7.25
N SER A 97 -2.24 4.43 -7.82
CA SER A 97 -2.18 4.66 -9.27
C SER A 97 -1.89 3.37 -10.04
N ALA A 98 -0.95 2.55 -9.57
CA ALA A 98 -0.65 1.26 -10.17
C ALA A 98 -1.85 0.30 -10.15
N ARG A 99 -2.58 0.24 -9.02
CA ARG A 99 -3.80 -0.55 -8.89
C ARG A 99 -4.91 -0.10 -9.85
N LEU A 100 -5.08 1.21 -10.03
CA LEU A 100 -6.03 1.77 -11.00
C LEU A 100 -5.68 1.38 -12.43
N VAL A 101 -4.40 1.45 -12.79
CA VAL A 101 -3.92 0.99 -14.10
C VAL A 101 -4.24 -0.47 -14.30
N ILE A 102 -3.88 -1.35 -13.36
CA ILE A 102 -4.17 -2.79 -13.46
C ILE A 102 -5.68 -3.03 -13.65
N PHE A 103 -6.51 -2.35 -12.85
CA PHE A 103 -7.96 -2.47 -12.93
C PHE A 103 -8.49 -2.06 -14.31
N GLU A 104 -8.09 -0.91 -14.84
CA GLU A 104 -8.52 -0.43 -16.15
C GLU A 104 -8.06 -1.38 -17.27
N LEU A 105 -6.81 -1.84 -17.24
CA LEU A 105 -6.29 -2.76 -18.24
C LEU A 105 -7.02 -4.09 -18.24
N LEU A 106 -7.38 -4.62 -17.07
CA LEU A 106 -8.17 -5.85 -16.98
C LEU A 106 -9.61 -5.65 -17.47
N ASN A 107 -10.22 -4.49 -17.25
CA ASN A 107 -11.59 -4.23 -17.71
C ASN A 107 -11.68 -4.05 -19.23
N GLU A 108 -10.66 -3.45 -19.84
CA GLU A 108 -10.60 -3.20 -21.28
C GLU A 108 -10.10 -4.41 -22.08
N SER A 109 -9.51 -5.39 -21.41
CA SER A 109 -9.00 -6.61 -22.05
C SER A 109 -10.06 -7.70 -22.11
N LYS A 110 -10.03 -8.49 -23.20
CA LYS A 110 -10.89 -9.67 -23.36
C LYS A 110 -10.61 -10.67 -22.23
N ASP A 111 -11.66 -11.30 -21.73
CA ASP A 111 -11.61 -12.33 -20.67
C ASP A 111 -10.97 -11.84 -19.35
N SER A 112 -10.88 -10.52 -19.16
CA SER A 112 -10.20 -9.88 -18.04
C SER A 112 -8.77 -10.38 -17.81
N CYS A 113 -8.03 -10.56 -18.91
CA CYS A 113 -6.63 -10.95 -18.89
C CYS A 113 -5.77 -10.19 -19.90
N PHE A 114 -4.49 -9.98 -19.58
CA PHE A 114 -3.50 -9.41 -20.51
C PHE A 114 -2.12 -10.03 -20.28
N GLU A 115 -1.27 -10.00 -21.30
CA GLU A 115 0.14 -10.39 -21.20
C GLU A 115 0.97 -9.22 -20.66
N LEU A 116 1.84 -9.47 -19.68
CA LEU A 116 2.66 -8.44 -19.04
C LEU A 116 3.58 -7.72 -20.04
N VAL A 117 4.00 -8.40 -21.12
CA VAL A 117 4.79 -7.80 -22.21
C VAL A 117 4.01 -6.70 -22.96
N GLN A 118 2.68 -6.80 -23.01
CA GLN A 118 1.79 -5.83 -23.62
C GLN A 118 1.50 -4.63 -22.72
N LEU A 119 1.99 -4.62 -21.47
CA LEU A 119 1.69 -3.58 -20.48
C LEU A 119 1.96 -2.16 -21.02
N ARG A 120 3.11 -1.95 -21.68
CA ARG A 120 3.46 -0.62 -22.23
C ARG A 120 2.51 -0.21 -23.36
N SER A 121 2.19 -1.11 -24.29
CA SER A 121 1.31 -0.78 -25.43
C SER A 121 -0.13 -0.55 -24.99
N LEU A 122 -0.63 -1.38 -24.06
CA LEU A 122 -1.95 -1.21 -23.45
C LEU A 122 -2.06 0.10 -22.67
N PHE A 123 -1.03 0.46 -21.89
CA PHE A 123 -1.02 1.74 -21.17
C PHE A 123 -1.12 2.93 -22.14
N THR A 124 -0.31 2.95 -23.19
CA THR A 124 -0.34 4.01 -24.20
C THR A 124 -1.70 4.10 -24.87
N LYS A 125 -2.33 2.96 -25.18
CA LYS A 125 -3.68 2.91 -25.78
C LYS A 125 -4.75 3.54 -24.88
N HIS A 126 -4.65 3.36 -23.57
CA HIS A 126 -5.63 3.83 -22.59
C HIS A 126 -5.18 5.08 -21.80
N GLN A 127 -4.15 5.79 -22.27
CA GLN A 127 -3.53 6.93 -21.56
C GLN A 127 -4.52 8.02 -21.17
N SER A 128 -5.58 8.25 -21.96
CA SER A 128 -6.60 9.28 -21.67
C SER A 128 -7.39 9.03 -20.38
N LYS A 129 -7.47 7.77 -19.92
CA LYS A 129 -8.15 7.36 -18.68
C LYS A 129 -7.18 7.08 -17.53
N LEU A 130 -5.88 7.12 -17.80
CA LEU A 130 -4.83 6.68 -16.88
C LEU A 130 -3.99 7.87 -16.39
N PRO A 131 -3.35 7.74 -15.20
CA PRO A 131 -2.37 8.72 -14.75
C PRO A 131 -1.19 8.85 -15.73
N PRO A 132 -0.40 9.93 -15.65
CA PRO A 132 0.76 10.13 -16.51
C PRO A 132 1.72 8.95 -16.47
N PHE A 133 2.13 8.50 -17.65
CA PHE A 133 3.09 7.43 -17.81
C PHE A 133 4.47 7.82 -17.28
N THR A 134 5.01 7.00 -16.39
CA THR A 134 6.40 7.12 -15.90
C THR A 134 6.97 5.72 -15.68
N ASP A 135 8.29 5.55 -15.80
CA ASP A 135 8.92 4.25 -15.53
C ASP A 135 8.69 3.82 -14.07
N LYS A 136 8.66 4.78 -13.12
CA LYS A 136 8.30 4.51 -11.72
C LYS A 136 6.91 3.89 -11.58
N LEU A 137 5.92 4.38 -12.34
CA LEU A 137 4.57 3.84 -12.32
C LEU A 137 4.53 2.43 -12.93
N LEU A 138 5.25 2.18 -14.02
CA LEU A 138 5.33 0.83 -14.60
C LEU A 138 5.93 -0.18 -13.63
N ASP A 139 6.99 0.19 -12.92
CA ASP A 139 7.60 -0.67 -11.92
C ASP A 139 6.66 -0.91 -10.75
N ALA A 140 5.89 0.10 -10.34
CA ALA A 140 4.85 -0.07 -9.34
C ALA A 140 3.71 -0.99 -9.83
N VAL A 141 3.29 -0.89 -11.10
CA VAL A 141 2.31 -1.79 -11.70
C VAL A 141 2.82 -3.23 -11.70
N ARG A 142 4.05 -3.47 -12.13
CA ARG A 142 4.65 -4.82 -12.08
C ARG A 142 4.68 -5.36 -10.65
N LYS A 143 5.15 -4.56 -9.69
CA LYS A 143 5.18 -4.95 -8.27
C LYS A 143 3.78 -5.31 -7.76
N GLU A 144 2.77 -4.49 -8.03
CA GLU A 144 1.40 -4.77 -7.60
C GLU A 144 0.81 -6.01 -8.26
N ILE A 145 1.14 -6.30 -9.52
CA ILE A 145 0.69 -7.53 -10.20
C ILE A 145 1.17 -8.77 -9.44
N PHE A 146 2.47 -8.85 -9.13
CA PHE A 146 3.03 -9.99 -8.41
C PHE A 146 2.62 -10.01 -6.94
N TYR A 147 2.58 -8.86 -6.27
CA TYR A 147 2.21 -8.76 -4.87
C TYR A 147 0.78 -9.26 -4.60
N ASN A 148 -0.14 -9.04 -5.53
CA ASN A 148 -1.54 -9.43 -5.40
C ASN A 148 -1.89 -10.77 -6.10
N ASN A 149 -0.87 -11.52 -6.54
CA ASN A 149 -1.07 -12.87 -7.07
C ASN A 149 -1.61 -13.81 -5.98
N GLY A 150 -2.67 -14.56 -6.29
CA GLY A 150 -3.39 -15.40 -5.33
C GLY A 150 -4.41 -14.64 -4.46
N SER A 151 -4.46 -13.30 -4.56
CA SER A 151 -5.51 -12.49 -3.97
C SER A 151 -6.60 -12.18 -5.01
N TYR A 152 -6.63 -10.97 -5.57
CA TYR A 152 -7.57 -10.58 -6.63
C TYR A 152 -7.01 -10.75 -8.06
N LEU A 153 -5.73 -11.14 -8.18
CA LEU A 153 -5.09 -11.47 -9.46
C LEU A 153 -4.59 -12.91 -9.46
N SER A 154 -4.50 -13.50 -10.66
CA SER A 154 -3.73 -14.69 -10.96
C SER A 154 -2.64 -14.32 -11.95
N VAL A 155 -1.40 -14.67 -11.65
CA VAL A 155 -0.25 -14.48 -12.51
C VAL A 155 0.29 -15.85 -12.90
N LYS A 156 0.30 -16.17 -14.20
CA LYS A 156 0.75 -17.45 -14.74
C LYS A 156 1.85 -17.22 -15.78
N ASP A 157 2.79 -18.14 -15.83
CA ASP A 157 3.81 -18.21 -16.88
C ASP A 157 3.37 -19.26 -17.91
N VAL A 158 3.24 -18.86 -19.16
CA VAL A 158 2.86 -19.72 -20.29
C VAL A 158 3.79 -19.41 -21.45
N ASP A 159 4.68 -20.34 -21.79
CA ASP A 159 5.64 -20.22 -22.90
C ASP A 159 6.46 -18.91 -22.84
N ASP A 160 7.08 -18.64 -21.69
CA ASP A 160 7.84 -17.41 -21.38
C ASP A 160 7.02 -16.11 -21.41
N ASN A 161 5.68 -16.21 -21.43
CA ASN A 161 4.76 -15.08 -21.34
C ASN A 161 4.01 -15.07 -20.01
N ILE A 162 4.18 -13.98 -19.28
CA ILE A 162 3.46 -13.76 -18.03
C ILE A 162 2.06 -13.24 -18.33
N ILE A 163 1.05 -14.06 -18.06
CA ILE A 163 -0.36 -13.73 -18.22
C ILE A 163 -0.92 -13.30 -16.87
N VAL A 164 -1.54 -12.12 -16.85
CA VAL A 164 -2.21 -11.55 -15.68
C VAL A 164 -3.72 -11.67 -15.91
N THR A 165 -4.43 -12.22 -14.93
CA THR A 165 -5.89 -12.42 -15.01
C THR A 165 -6.56 -11.96 -13.72
N ARG A 166 -7.75 -11.35 -13.83
CA ARG A 166 -8.57 -11.02 -12.66
C ARG A 166 -9.18 -12.30 -12.07
N ASN A 167 -9.10 -12.48 -10.77
CA ASN A 167 -9.81 -13.57 -10.10
C ASN A 167 -11.29 -13.21 -9.95
N ASN A 168 -12.17 -14.12 -10.37
CA ASN A 168 -13.59 -14.06 -10.04
C ASN A 168 -13.76 -14.64 -8.64
N LYS A 169 -13.83 -13.78 -7.62
CA LYS A 169 -14.36 -14.15 -6.30
C LYS A 169 -15.84 -13.85 -6.25
#